data_AF-A0A2V8DD76-F1
#
_entry.id   AF-A0A2V8DD76-F1
#
_cell.length_a   1.000
_cell.length_b   1.000
_cell.length_c   1.000
_cell.angle_alpha   90.00
_cell.angle_beta   90.00
_cell.angle_gamma   90.00
#
_symmetry.space_group_name_H-M   'P 1'
#
loop_
_entity.id
_entity.type
_entity.pdbx_description
1 polymer ?
#
loop_
_entity_poly.entity_id
_entity_poly.type
_entity_poly.pdbx_seq_one_letter_code
_entity_poly.pdbx_strand_id
1 'polypeptide(L)'
;MTSGWVGPQITRVATLSVGGSMKFQLKPLSSEAVPRALAKAERYRLLNEPREAESICLDALEREPDNQEALKMLLLALTDQFGQEEVPSTIAEASKIVARLRDDYDRAYYTGIIYERRAKAHVQDAGRAFEWLREAMGWYEKAEAIRPPSNDDAVLRWNTCARLIMRDLA
;
A
#
# COMPACT_ATOMS: atom_id res chain seq x y z
N MET A 1 15.54 7.30 -29.00
CA MET A 1 15.90 7.30 -27.57
C MET A 1 14.74 6.68 -26.81
N THR A 2 14.74 5.35 -26.69
CA THR A 2 13.67 4.59 -26.05
C THR A 2 13.93 4.55 -24.55
N SER A 3 13.11 5.27 -23.79
CA SER A 3 13.08 5.24 -22.33
C SER A 3 12.65 3.85 -21.87
N GLY A 4 13.62 2.99 -21.55
CA GLY A 4 13.40 1.74 -20.84
C GLY A 4 13.13 2.04 -19.37
N TRP A 5 11.85 2.13 -18.99
CA TRP A 5 11.45 2.21 -17.59
C TRP A 5 11.72 0.85 -16.91
N VAL A 6 12.62 0.84 -15.92
CA VAL A 6 12.83 -0.30 -15.03
C VAL A 6 11.86 -0.11 -13.88
N GLY A 7 10.73 -0.83 -13.91
CA GLY A 7 9.77 -0.87 -12.82
C GLY A 7 10.38 -1.37 -11.50
N PRO A 8 9.59 -1.55 -10.42
CA PRO A 8 10.09 -2.27 -9.26
C PRO A 8 10.70 -3.58 -9.76
N GLN A 9 11.95 -3.85 -9.37
CA GLN A 9 12.63 -5.06 -9.77
C GLN A 9 11.94 -6.24 -9.09
N ILE A 10 10.83 -6.70 -9.68
CA ILE A 10 10.23 -8.00 -9.41
C ILE A 10 11.17 -9.01 -10.06
N THR A 11 12.37 -9.13 -9.49
CA THR A 11 13.41 -9.99 -10.03
C THR A 11 12.94 -11.42 -9.81
N ARG A 12 12.65 -12.14 -10.90
CA ARG A 12 12.33 -13.58 -10.90
C ARG A 12 13.35 -14.45 -10.18
N VAL A 13 14.54 -13.89 -9.90
CA VAL A 13 15.66 -14.57 -9.27
C VAL A 13 16.18 -13.74 -8.10
N ALA A 14 15.90 -14.18 -6.88
CA ALA A 14 16.63 -13.75 -5.71
C ALA A 14 17.81 -14.70 -5.49
N THR A 15 19.02 -14.15 -5.32
CA THR A 15 20.20 -14.94 -4.95
C THR A 15 20.43 -14.77 -3.46
N LEU A 16 20.30 -15.86 -2.70
CA LEU A 16 20.67 -15.91 -1.28
C LEU A 16 21.98 -16.69 -1.16
N SER A 17 22.96 -16.08 -0.49
CA SER A 17 24.25 -16.70 -0.20
C SER A 17 24.29 -17.13 1.26
N VAL A 18 23.75 -18.31 1.57
CA VAL A 18 24.01 -18.99 2.84
C VAL A 18 24.58 -20.37 2.52
N GLY A 19 25.88 -20.56 2.75
CA GLY A 19 26.57 -21.86 2.58
C GLY A 19 26.75 -22.37 1.14
N GLY A 20 26.32 -21.60 0.14
CA GLY A 20 26.35 -21.91 -1.29
C GLY A 20 25.37 -21.00 -2.04
N SER A 21 25.55 -20.77 -3.34
CA SER A 21 24.63 -19.92 -4.11
C SER A 21 23.33 -20.68 -4.40
N MET A 22 22.29 -20.47 -3.60
CA MET A 22 20.95 -20.98 -3.89
C MET A 22 20.18 -19.91 -4.68
N LYS A 23 19.73 -20.28 -5.89
CA LYS A 23 18.91 -19.41 -6.75
C LYS A 23 17.46 -19.88 -6.66
N PHE A 24 16.57 -18.99 -6.21
CA PHE A 24 15.13 -19.25 -6.28
C PHE A 24 14.58 -18.65 -7.56
N GLN A 25 13.85 -19.44 -8.34
CA GLN A 25 13.07 -18.95 -9.48
C GLN A 25 11.58 -19.02 -9.14
N LEU A 26 10.90 -17.88 -9.11
CA LEU A 26 9.47 -17.83 -8.84
C LEU A 26 8.67 -18.51 -9.95
N LYS A 27 7.61 -19.22 -9.56
CA LYS A 27 6.72 -19.90 -10.51
C LYS A 27 5.68 -18.90 -11.00
N PRO A 28 5.48 -18.74 -12.32
CA PRO A 28 4.58 -17.73 -12.84
C PRO A 28 3.11 -18.07 -12.53
N LEU A 29 2.35 -17.05 -12.14
CA LEU A 29 0.90 -17.13 -12.02
C LEU A 29 0.25 -17.11 -13.42
N SER A 30 -0.78 -17.94 -13.65
CA SER A 30 -1.58 -17.84 -14.88
C SER A 30 -2.48 -16.60 -14.85
N SER A 31 -2.83 -16.03 -16.02
CA SER A 31 -3.71 -14.85 -16.06
C SER A 31 -5.07 -15.13 -15.44
N GLU A 32 -5.64 -16.29 -15.74
CA GLU A 32 -6.98 -16.67 -15.27
C GLU A 32 -7.03 -16.83 -13.74
N ALA A 33 -5.88 -17.03 -13.10
CA ALA A 33 -5.78 -17.16 -11.65
C ALA A 33 -5.74 -15.82 -10.91
N VAL A 34 -5.48 -14.69 -11.59
CA VAL A 34 -5.32 -13.37 -10.96
C VAL A 34 -6.53 -12.97 -10.11
N PRO A 35 -7.79 -13.06 -10.58
CA PRO A 35 -8.94 -12.70 -9.75
C PRO A 35 -9.06 -13.53 -8.47
N ARG A 36 -8.79 -14.83 -8.56
CA ARG A 36 -8.79 -15.74 -7.40
C ARG A 36 -7.64 -15.44 -6.44
N ALA A 37 -6.47 -15.04 -6.97
CA ALA A 37 -5.32 -14.65 -6.17
C ALA A 37 -5.62 -13.38 -5.36
N LEU A 38 -6.20 -12.35 -5.98
CA LEU A 38 -6.57 -11.10 -5.29
C LEU A 38 -7.62 -11.32 -4.20
N ALA A 39 -8.63 -12.16 -4.44
CA ALA A 39 -9.58 -12.55 -3.40
C ALA A 39 -8.91 -13.28 -2.22
N LYS A 40 -7.81 -13.99 -2.47
CA LYS A 40 -7.01 -14.63 -1.41
C LYS A 40 -6.15 -13.59 -0.65
N ALA A 41 -5.55 -12.64 -1.36
CA ALA A 41 -4.79 -11.55 -0.75
C ALA A 41 -5.66 -10.70 0.19
N GLU A 42 -6.91 -10.39 -0.20
CA GLU A 42 -7.87 -9.70 0.66
C GLU A 42 -8.11 -10.47 1.96
N ARG A 43 -8.36 -11.78 1.88
CA ARG A 43 -8.57 -12.63 3.07
C ARG A 43 -7.35 -12.65 3.99
N TYR A 44 -6.14 -12.72 3.43
CA TYR A 44 -4.92 -12.67 4.24
C TYR A 44 -4.79 -11.34 4.98
N ARG A 45 -5.14 -10.22 4.35
CA ARG A 45 -5.18 -8.92 5.05
C ARG A 45 -6.21 -8.91 6.19
N LEU A 46 -7.39 -9.49 5.99
CA LEU A 46 -8.40 -9.62 7.06
C LEU A 46 -7.95 -10.53 8.21
N LEU A 47 -7.04 -11.48 7.95
CA LEU A 47 -6.39 -12.33 8.95
C LEU A 47 -5.15 -11.67 9.58
N ASN A 48 -4.83 -10.43 9.22
CA ASN A 48 -3.63 -9.72 9.64
C ASN A 48 -2.32 -10.43 9.22
N GLU A 49 -2.32 -11.04 8.02
CA GLU A 49 -1.17 -11.66 7.37
C GLU A 49 -0.73 -10.83 6.14
N PRO A 50 -0.19 -9.59 6.34
CA PRO A 50 0.04 -8.66 5.25
C PRO A 50 1.20 -9.06 4.31
N ARG A 51 2.21 -9.79 4.79
CA ARG A 51 3.31 -10.31 3.95
C ARG A 51 2.82 -11.32 2.91
N GLU A 52 1.81 -12.10 3.28
CA GLU A 52 1.24 -13.13 2.42
C GLU A 52 0.37 -12.48 1.34
N ALA A 53 -0.34 -11.42 1.71
CA ALA A 53 -1.06 -10.58 0.77
C ALA A 53 -0.11 -9.83 -0.19
N GLU A 54 0.97 -9.25 0.31
CA GLU A 54 2.01 -8.57 -0.49
C GLU A 54 2.57 -9.53 -1.55
N SER A 55 3.05 -10.70 -1.12
CA SER A 55 3.61 -11.73 -2.00
C SER A 55 2.67 -12.10 -3.15
N ILE A 56 1.39 -12.33 -2.84
CA ILE A 56 0.37 -12.64 -3.85
C ILE A 56 0.13 -11.47 -4.82
N CYS A 57 0.14 -10.23 -4.32
CA CYS A 57 -0.06 -9.06 -5.17
C CYS A 57 1.13 -8.84 -6.12
N LEU A 58 2.35 -9.14 -5.67
CA LEU A 58 3.54 -9.11 -6.54
C LEU A 58 3.43 -10.13 -7.67
N ASP A 59 3.02 -11.37 -7.38
CA ASP A 59 2.77 -12.40 -8.41
C ASP A 59 1.68 -11.96 -9.41
N ALA A 60 0.61 -11.35 -8.91
CA ALA A 60 -0.48 -10.82 -9.75
C ALA A 60 0.00 -9.68 -10.66
N LEU A 61 0.79 -8.74 -10.12
CA LEU A 61 1.33 -7.61 -10.87
C LEU A 61 2.47 -8.01 -11.83
N GLU A 62 3.18 -9.11 -11.57
CA GLU A 62 4.07 -9.68 -12.58
C GLU A 62 3.28 -10.14 -13.80
N ARG A 63 2.09 -10.71 -13.59
CA ARG A 63 1.24 -11.20 -14.68
C ARG A 63 0.46 -10.09 -15.37
N GLU A 64 -0.08 -9.16 -14.60
CA GLU A 64 -0.89 -8.03 -15.06
C GLU A 64 -0.37 -6.72 -14.44
N PRO A 65 0.69 -6.10 -15.01
CA PRO A 65 1.36 -4.98 -14.39
C PRO A 65 0.45 -3.80 -14.06
N ASP A 66 -0.54 -3.51 -14.91
CA ASP A 66 -1.40 -2.34 -14.75
C ASP A 66 -2.75 -2.64 -14.08
N ASN A 67 -2.90 -3.83 -13.46
CA ASN A 67 -4.10 -4.21 -12.73
C ASN A 67 -4.30 -3.29 -11.52
N GLN A 68 -5.29 -2.38 -11.60
CA GLN A 68 -5.50 -1.34 -10.60
C GLN A 68 -5.91 -1.90 -9.24
N GLU A 69 -6.67 -2.99 -9.20
CA GLU A 69 -7.08 -3.65 -7.96
C GLU A 69 -5.87 -4.30 -7.26
N ALA A 70 -4.98 -4.93 -8.02
CA ALA A 70 -3.73 -5.49 -7.49
C ALA A 70 -2.81 -4.40 -6.94
N LEU A 71 -2.71 -3.24 -7.59
CA LEU A 71 -1.94 -2.08 -7.09
C LEU A 71 -2.50 -1.55 -5.77
N LYS A 72 -3.82 -1.35 -5.68
CA LYS A 72 -4.49 -0.92 -4.43
C LYS A 72 -4.27 -1.93 -3.31
N MET A 73 -4.43 -3.22 -3.61
CA MET A 73 -4.24 -4.30 -2.63
C MET A 73 -2.78 -4.36 -2.13
N LEU A 74 -1.80 -4.23 -3.04
CA LEU A 74 -0.38 -4.20 -2.68
C LEU A 74 -0.05 -3.02 -1.77
N LEU A 75 -0.52 -1.81 -2.12
CA LEU A 75 -0.32 -0.61 -1.29
C LEU A 75 -0.90 -0.81 0.12
N LEU A 76 -2.10 -1.37 0.20
CA LEU A 76 -2.72 -1.64 1.48
C LEU A 76 -1.96 -2.71 2.28
N ALA A 77 -1.47 -3.78 1.65
CA ALA A 77 -0.66 -4.80 2.30
C ALA A 77 0.69 -4.26 2.82
N LEU A 78 1.36 -3.41 2.04
CA LEU A 78 2.61 -2.74 2.45
C LEU A 78 2.38 -1.83 3.65
N THR A 79 1.32 -1.01 3.61
CA THR A 79 1.03 -0.06 4.69
C THR A 79 0.47 -0.73 5.95
N ASP A 80 -0.11 -1.93 5.85
CA ASP A 80 -0.49 -2.76 7.02
C ASP A 80 0.76 -3.21 7.82
N GLN A 81 1.95 -3.22 7.22
CA GLN A 81 3.20 -3.65 7.89
C GLN A 81 3.92 -2.56 8.68
N PHE A 82 3.52 -1.28 8.57
CA PHE A 82 4.22 -0.17 9.22
C PHE A 82 4.33 -0.32 10.75
N GLY A 83 3.39 -1.01 11.39
CA GLY A 83 3.40 -1.27 12.84
C GLY A 83 4.30 -2.41 13.31
N GLN A 84 4.87 -3.21 12.40
CA GLN A 84 5.75 -4.33 12.75
C GLN A 84 7.22 -3.89 12.73
N GLU A 85 7.67 -3.34 11.59
CA GLU A 85 8.98 -2.71 11.42
C GLU A 85 8.85 -1.67 10.30
N GLU A 86 8.91 -0.35 10.60
CA GLU A 86 8.91 0.67 9.55
C GLU A 86 10.26 0.64 8.84
N VAL A 87 10.30 0.06 7.65
CA VAL A 87 11.46 0.17 6.76
C VAL A 87 11.21 1.36 5.83
N PRO A 88 12.10 2.37 5.76
CA PRO A 88 11.93 3.52 4.87
C PRO A 88 11.68 3.15 3.40
N SER A 89 12.16 1.97 2.96
CA SER A 89 11.89 1.42 1.64
C SER A 89 10.40 1.17 1.37
N THR A 90 9.65 0.72 2.38
CA THR A 90 8.22 0.37 2.24
C THR A 90 7.36 1.61 1.96
N ILE A 91 7.70 2.76 2.53
CA ILE A 91 7.02 4.04 2.24
C ILE A 91 7.31 4.49 0.81
N ALA A 92 8.57 4.44 0.39
CA ALA A 92 8.97 4.79 -0.96
C ALA A 92 8.27 3.90 -2.00
N GLU A 93 8.10 2.62 -1.69
CA GLU A 93 7.39 1.67 -2.54
C GLU A 93 5.89 1.93 -2.61
N ALA A 94 5.22 2.16 -1.47
CA ALA A 94 3.82 2.56 -1.44
C ALA A 94 3.58 3.85 -2.26
N SER A 95 4.49 4.82 -2.17
CA SER A 95 4.41 6.08 -2.92
C SER A 95 4.59 5.86 -4.43
N LYS A 96 5.48 4.95 -4.85
CA LYS A 96 5.62 4.54 -6.26
C LYS A 96 4.35 3.87 -6.78
N ILE A 97 3.66 3.08 -5.95
CA ILE A 97 2.39 2.45 -6.34
C ILE A 97 1.30 3.50 -6.54
N VAL A 98 1.18 4.50 -5.65
CA VAL A 98 0.24 5.61 -5.83
C VAL A 98 0.44 6.29 -7.19
N ALA A 99 1.68 6.54 -7.60
CA ALA A 99 1.97 7.18 -8.89
C ALA A 99 1.48 6.36 -10.11
N ARG A 100 1.15 5.07 -9.93
CA ARG A 100 0.62 4.18 -10.97
C ARG A 100 -0.91 4.06 -10.95
N LEU A 101 -1.57 4.60 -9.94
CA LEU A 101 -3.04 4.62 -9.87
C LEU A 101 -3.58 5.62 -10.89
N ARG A 102 -4.52 5.17 -11.72
CA ARG A 102 -5.06 5.95 -12.84
C ARG A 102 -5.97 7.08 -12.38
N ASP A 103 -6.72 6.83 -11.33
CA ASP A 103 -7.76 7.72 -10.84
C ASP A 103 -7.22 8.74 -9.81
N ASP A 104 -7.59 10.01 -9.98
CA ASP A 104 -7.12 11.12 -9.15
C ASP A 104 -7.65 11.01 -7.71
N TYR A 105 -8.89 10.52 -7.54
CA TYR A 105 -9.46 10.24 -6.23
C TYR A 105 -8.68 9.13 -5.55
N ASP A 106 -8.41 8.02 -6.23
CA ASP A 106 -7.60 6.93 -5.69
C ASP A 106 -6.21 7.43 -5.27
N ARG A 107 -5.55 8.25 -6.09
CA ARG A 107 -4.23 8.81 -5.74
C ARG A 107 -4.29 9.61 -4.45
N ALA A 108 -5.24 10.54 -4.33
CA ALA A 108 -5.39 11.34 -3.12
C ALA A 108 -5.75 10.47 -1.90
N TYR A 109 -6.72 9.57 -2.06
CA TYR A 109 -7.22 8.71 -0.98
C TYR A 109 -6.14 7.78 -0.44
N TYR A 110 -5.42 7.07 -1.32
CA TYR A 110 -4.37 6.14 -0.89
C TYR A 110 -3.11 6.84 -0.40
N THR A 111 -2.80 8.06 -0.85
CA THR A 111 -1.78 8.88 -0.19
C THR A 111 -2.16 9.21 1.25
N GLY A 112 -3.43 9.58 1.51
CA GLY A 112 -3.94 9.77 2.87
C GLY A 112 -3.76 8.54 3.75
N ILE A 113 -4.02 7.34 3.22
CA ILE A 113 -3.84 6.07 3.94
C ILE A 113 -2.37 5.84 4.35
N ILE A 114 -1.41 6.18 3.48
CA ILE A 114 0.02 6.05 3.81
C ILE A 114 0.35 6.89 5.05
N TYR A 115 -0.03 8.16 5.05
CA TYR A 115 0.21 9.06 6.19
C TYR A 115 -0.54 8.62 7.46
N GLU A 116 -1.81 8.24 7.34
CA GLU A 116 -2.64 7.79 8.46
C GLU A 116 -2.02 6.56 9.15
N ARG A 117 -1.65 5.54 8.36
CA ARG A 117 -1.08 4.30 8.91
C ARG A 117 0.32 4.53 9.48
N ARG A 118 1.09 5.43 8.88
CA ARG A 118 2.40 5.83 9.40
C ARG A 118 2.28 6.51 10.77
N ALA A 119 1.31 7.40 10.92
CA ALA A 119 0.98 8.02 12.21
C ALA A 119 0.60 7.01 13.28
N LYS A 120 -0.29 6.07 12.93
CA LYS A 120 -0.73 5.00 13.85
C LYS A 120 0.43 4.11 14.32
N ALA A 121 1.41 3.84 13.44
CA ALA A 121 2.60 3.08 13.80
C ALA A 121 3.54 3.84 14.77
N HIS A 122 3.42 5.17 14.86
CA HIS A 122 4.31 6.03 15.66
C HIS A 122 3.59 6.77 16.78
N VAL A 123 2.52 6.18 17.33
CA VAL A 123 1.74 6.80 18.41
C VAL A 123 2.57 7.16 19.66
N GLN A 124 3.74 6.54 19.86
CA GLN A 124 4.66 6.88 20.95
C GLN A 124 5.36 8.25 20.78
N ASP A 125 5.45 8.77 19.54
CA ASP A 125 5.93 10.12 19.23
C ASP A 125 4.71 10.98 18.86
N ALA A 126 4.06 11.55 19.88
CA ALA A 126 2.79 12.25 19.71
C ALA A 126 2.88 13.45 18.74
N GLY A 127 4.01 14.18 18.73
CA GLY A 127 4.22 15.30 17.81
C GLY A 127 4.26 14.84 16.36
N ARG A 128 5.02 13.79 16.08
CA ARG A 128 5.13 13.22 14.73
C ARG A 128 3.84 12.56 14.27
N ALA A 129 3.16 11.84 15.17
CA ALA A 129 1.87 11.25 14.89
C ALA A 129 0.83 12.34 14.54
N PHE A 130 0.83 13.47 15.27
CA PHE A 130 -0.04 14.59 14.98
C PHE A 130 0.22 15.19 13.59
N GLU A 131 1.47 15.48 13.26
CA GLU A 131 1.86 16.01 11.95
C GLU A 131 1.39 15.11 10.80
N TRP A 132 1.64 13.80 10.89
CA TRP A 132 1.21 12.86 9.85
C TRP A 132 -0.30 12.66 9.78
N LEU A 133 -1.03 12.74 10.90
CA LEU A 133 -2.50 12.75 10.86
C LEU A 133 -3.02 14.01 10.16
N ARG A 134 -2.39 15.17 10.38
CA ARG A 134 -2.75 16.41 9.67
C ARG A 134 -2.48 16.31 8.17
N GLU A 135 -1.35 15.73 7.77
CA GLU A 135 -1.07 15.43 6.35
C GLU A 135 -2.11 14.48 5.76
N ALA A 136 -2.45 13.39 6.45
CA ALA A 136 -3.49 12.46 6.01
C ALA A 136 -4.84 13.16 5.80
N MET A 137 -5.26 14.02 6.73
CA MET A 137 -6.47 14.81 6.64
C MET A 137 -6.49 15.72 5.40
N GLY A 138 -5.39 16.41 5.10
CA GLY A 138 -5.30 17.25 3.90
C GLY A 138 -5.40 16.45 2.59
N TRP A 139 -4.93 15.20 2.57
CA TRP A 139 -5.13 14.31 1.43
C TRP A 139 -6.56 13.78 1.31
N TYR A 140 -7.21 13.49 2.44
CA TYR A 140 -8.62 13.09 2.44
C TYR A 140 -9.54 14.25 2.03
N GLU A 141 -9.24 15.50 2.40
CA GLU A 141 -9.96 16.68 1.92
C GLU A 141 -9.85 16.83 0.39
N LYS A 142 -8.65 16.58 -0.18
CA LYS A 142 -8.46 16.56 -1.65
C LYS A 142 -9.28 15.44 -2.30
N ALA A 143 -9.27 14.24 -1.75
CA ALA A 143 -10.06 13.12 -2.25
C ALA A 143 -11.56 13.41 -2.16
N GLU A 144 -12.01 13.96 -1.03
CA GLU A 144 -13.41 14.33 -0.79
C GLU A 144 -13.93 15.31 -1.84
N ALA A 145 -13.12 16.29 -2.26
CA ALA A 145 -13.48 17.32 -3.22
C ALA A 145 -13.78 16.77 -4.64
N ILE A 146 -13.24 15.60 -4.99
CA ILE A 146 -13.40 14.97 -6.31
C ILE A 146 -14.07 13.60 -6.24
N ARG A 147 -14.65 13.24 -5.09
CA ARG A 147 -15.16 11.89 -4.84
C ARG A 147 -16.32 11.52 -5.76
N PRO A 148 -16.41 10.25 -6.20
CA PRO A 148 -17.60 9.74 -6.87
C PRO A 148 -18.85 9.93 -6.00
N PRO A 149 -20.06 10.08 -6.61
CA PRO A 149 -21.30 10.12 -5.87
C PRO A 149 -21.44 8.92 -4.93
N SER A 150 -21.87 9.17 -3.69
CA SER A 150 -22.05 8.17 -2.63
C SER A 150 -20.77 7.49 -2.12
N ASN A 151 -19.59 7.96 -2.48
CA ASN A 151 -18.32 7.48 -1.90
C ASN A 151 -17.85 8.43 -0.79
N ASP A 152 -18.26 8.17 0.45
CA ASP A 152 -17.86 8.98 1.61
C ASP A 152 -16.64 8.41 2.37
N ASP A 153 -15.88 7.50 1.75
CA ASP A 153 -14.74 6.84 2.41
C ASP A 153 -13.70 7.86 2.90
N ALA A 154 -13.37 8.88 2.10
CA ALA A 154 -12.46 9.95 2.49
C ALA A 154 -12.96 10.71 3.74
N VAL A 155 -14.27 10.97 3.82
CA VAL A 155 -14.89 11.65 4.97
C VAL A 155 -14.78 10.77 6.23
N LEU A 156 -15.06 9.46 6.11
CA LEU A 156 -14.93 8.51 7.22
C LEU A 156 -13.49 8.42 7.73
N ARG A 157 -12.52 8.44 6.82
CA ARG A 157 -11.09 8.45 7.16
C ARG A 157 -10.66 9.74 7.84
N TRP A 158 -11.03 10.90 7.31
CA TRP A 158 -10.77 12.19 7.93
C TRP A 158 -11.33 12.24 9.36
N ASN A 159 -12.58 11.79 9.55
CA ASN A 159 -13.21 11.72 10.87
C ASN A 159 -12.46 10.80 11.83
N THR A 160 -11.87 9.72 11.33
CA THR A 160 -11.03 8.83 12.12
C THR A 160 -9.76 9.54 12.58
N CYS A 161 -9.08 10.27 11.69
CA CYS A 161 -7.90 11.08 12.05
C CYS A 161 -8.24 12.13 13.12
N ALA A 162 -9.33 12.88 12.94
CA ALA A 162 -9.77 13.89 13.89
C ALA A 162 -10.03 13.29 15.28
N ARG A 163 -10.72 12.14 15.36
CA ARG A 163 -10.98 11.45 16.63
C ARG A 163 -9.70 10.95 17.30
N LEU A 164 -8.72 10.46 16.54
CA LEU A 164 -7.42 10.04 17.08
C LEU A 164 -6.67 11.23 17.68
N ILE A 165 -6.65 12.37 16.98
CA ILE A 165 -6.04 13.60 17.49
C ILE A 165 -6.72 14.02 18.80
N MET A 166 -8.06 14.12 18.81
CA MET A 166 -8.82 14.58 19.99
C MET A 166 -8.68 13.65 21.21
N ARG A 167 -8.50 12.34 21.00
CA ARG A 167 -8.45 11.35 22.08
C ARG A 167 -7.05 11.10 22.61
N ASP A 168 -6.08 11.00 21.71
CA ASP A 168 -4.77 10.41 22.02
C ASP A 168 -3.61 11.42 21.95
N LEU A 169 -3.80 12.57 21.29
CA LEU A 169 -2.72 13.53 20.97
C LEU A 169 -3.02 14.98 21.39
N ALA A 170 -4.18 15.23 22.01
CA ALA A 170 -4.62 16.54 22.48
C ALA A 170 -4.17 16.82 23.92
#